data_AF-A0A939DUX1-F1
#
_entry.id   AF-A0A939DUX1-F1
#
_cell.length_a   1.000
_cell.length_b   1.000
_cell.length_c   1.000
_cell.angle_alpha   90.00
_cell.angle_beta   90.00
_cell.angle_gamma   90.00
#
_symmetry.space_group_name_H-M   'P 1'
#
loop_
_entity.id
_entity.type
_entity.pdbx_description
1 polymer ?
#
loop_
_entity_poly.entity_id
_entity_poly.type
_entity_poly.pdbx_seq_one_letter_code
_entity_poly.pdbx_strand_id
1 'polypeptide(L)'
;MTSAGTAVLRQSTVIAAAVFMLIGATIGGGALGGTPVQDLQDGALSAQGSYLAPAGPAFAIWSVIYVGLIGYTVWQALPSQREDPRQMRTGWWVALSMLLNGLWLVTAQFLTLPLTVLVIATLLAVLAVIIVRLDTPPARGWVDRLLLDGVMGLHFGWVTIATVANTAAWLTQSVPGQWAQSADAWGIAVLVVVLVIAALSGFVTGRIAPALATSWGLAWLAVGRITDQPHSDAIGITAIIVAGGILVAAVAGSLRRQRRRAADAPS
;
A
#
# COMPACT_ATOMS: atom_id res chain seq x y z
N MET A 1 28.67 3.46 18.66
CA MET A 1 28.74 3.60 17.18
C MET A 1 28.80 5.08 16.84
N THR A 2 29.66 5.49 15.92
CA THR A 2 29.70 6.86 15.39
C THR A 2 28.46 7.14 14.53
N SER A 3 28.07 8.41 14.34
CA SER A 3 26.93 8.80 13.48
C SER A 3 27.06 8.22 12.06
N ALA A 4 28.29 8.24 11.53
CA ALA A 4 28.64 7.65 10.24
C ALA A 4 28.43 6.13 10.20
N GLY A 5 28.77 5.40 11.27
CA GLY A 5 28.56 3.95 11.36
C GLY A 5 27.07 3.58 11.35
N THR A 6 26.23 4.34 12.05
CA THR A 6 24.78 4.13 12.05
C THR A 6 24.15 4.43 10.68
N ALA A 7 24.64 5.43 9.96
CA ALA A 7 24.15 5.77 8.62
C ALA A 7 24.47 4.65 7.60
N VAL A 8 25.69 4.11 7.60
CA VAL A 8 26.07 3.00 6.72
C VAL A 8 25.27 1.75 7.04
N LEU A 9 25.11 1.41 8.32
CA LEU A 9 24.32 0.24 8.71
C LEU A 9 22.88 0.36 8.20
N ARG A 10 22.24 1.53 8.36
CA ARG A 10 20.90 1.80 7.82
C ARG A 10 20.83 1.57 6.31
N GLN A 11 21.77 2.12 5.55
CA GLN A 11 21.81 1.95 4.09
C GLN A 11 21.91 0.47 3.70
N SER A 12 22.82 -0.27 4.35
CA SER A 12 23.00 -1.71 4.12
C SER A 12 21.75 -2.50 4.48
N THR A 13 21.06 -2.17 5.57
CA THR A 13 19.81 -2.84 5.96
C THR A 13 18.69 -2.59 4.95
N VAL A 14 18.55 -1.37 4.43
CA VAL A 14 17.57 -1.08 3.37
C VAL A 14 17.87 -1.90 2.12
N ILE A 15 19.13 -1.98 1.70
CA ILE A 15 19.55 -2.76 0.53
C ILE A 15 19.24 -4.25 0.75
N ALA A 16 19.62 -4.82 1.89
CA ALA A 16 19.36 -6.22 2.21
C ALA A 16 17.85 -6.53 2.22
N ALA A 17 17.04 -5.65 2.81
CA ALA A 17 15.59 -5.81 2.82
C ALA A 17 14.97 -5.72 1.42
N ALA A 18 15.48 -4.81 0.58
CA ALA A 18 15.06 -4.69 -0.82
C ALA A 18 15.41 -5.96 -1.61
N VAL A 19 16.62 -6.51 -1.45
CA VAL A 19 17.03 -7.77 -2.11
C VAL A 19 16.13 -8.92 -1.68
N PHE A 20 15.88 -9.08 -0.38
CA PHE A 20 14.97 -10.11 0.12
C PHE A 20 13.56 -9.97 -0.47
N MET A 21 13.00 -8.75 -0.46
CA MET A 21 11.70 -8.46 -1.05
C MET A 21 11.64 -8.81 -2.54
N LEU A 22 12.68 -8.46 -3.31
CA LEU A 22 12.73 -8.73 -4.75
C LEU A 22 12.85 -10.22 -5.05
N ILE A 23 13.61 -10.98 -4.25
CA ILE A 23 13.64 -12.45 -4.35
C ILE A 23 12.25 -13.02 -4.07
N GLY A 24 11.56 -12.53 -3.02
CA GLY A 24 10.18 -12.91 -2.75
C GLY A 24 9.25 -12.58 -3.93
N ALA A 25 9.42 -11.41 -4.56
CA ALA A 25 8.60 -10.95 -5.67
C ALA A 25 8.82 -11.76 -6.96
N THR A 26 10.05 -12.17 -7.26
CA THR A 26 10.33 -13.01 -8.44
C THR A 26 9.78 -14.42 -8.28
N ILE A 27 9.84 -14.98 -7.07
CA ILE A 27 9.21 -16.27 -6.75
C ILE A 27 7.68 -16.12 -6.78
N GLY A 28 7.12 -15.11 -6.09
CA GLY A 28 5.68 -14.83 -6.00
C GLY A 28 5.01 -14.39 -7.31
N GLY A 29 5.78 -13.85 -8.25
CA GLY A 29 5.31 -13.49 -9.59
C GLY A 29 5.36 -14.65 -10.60
N GLY A 30 5.85 -15.82 -10.19
CA GLY A 30 5.94 -17.01 -11.03
C GLY A 30 7.10 -17.06 -12.03
N ALA A 31 7.96 -16.04 -12.05
CA ALA A 31 9.14 -16.00 -12.92
C ALA A 31 10.16 -17.12 -12.63
N LEU A 32 10.12 -17.70 -11.41
CA LEU A 32 10.96 -18.83 -10.99
C LEU A 32 10.12 -20.09 -10.68
N GLY A 33 8.96 -20.24 -11.31
CA GLY A 33 8.09 -21.42 -11.14
C GLY A 33 7.20 -21.38 -9.88
N GLY A 34 7.01 -20.22 -9.27
CA GLY A 34 5.99 -20.01 -8.23
C GLY A 34 4.61 -19.72 -8.79
N THR A 35 3.57 -19.87 -7.96
CA THR A 35 2.20 -19.51 -8.33
C THR A 35 2.03 -17.97 -8.25
N PRO A 36 1.40 -17.31 -9.23
CA PRO A 36 1.14 -15.87 -9.17
C PRO A 36 0.35 -15.50 -7.92
N VAL A 37 0.65 -14.33 -7.32
CA VAL A 37 0.04 -13.84 -6.07
C VAL A 37 -1.50 -13.96 -6.02
N GLN A 38 -2.17 -13.66 -7.13
CA GLN A 38 -3.63 -13.72 -7.23
C GLN A 38 -4.19 -15.15 -7.22
N ASP A 39 -3.38 -16.14 -7.59
CA ASP A 39 -3.76 -17.55 -7.67
C ASP A 39 -3.34 -18.32 -6.39
N LEU A 40 -2.71 -17.64 -5.42
CA LEU A 40 -2.29 -18.22 -4.14
C LEU A 40 -3.47 -18.57 -3.24
N GLN A 41 -3.23 -19.55 -2.35
CA GLN A 41 -4.21 -20.04 -1.38
C GLN A 41 -5.49 -20.52 -2.09
N ASP A 42 -5.32 -21.35 -3.12
CA ASP A 42 -6.41 -21.85 -3.99
C ASP A 42 -7.25 -20.73 -4.64
N GLY A 43 -6.60 -19.61 -4.97
CA GLY A 43 -7.27 -18.43 -5.54
C GLY A 43 -8.07 -17.62 -4.52
N ALA A 44 -7.87 -17.82 -3.21
CA ALA A 44 -8.56 -17.02 -2.19
C ALA A 44 -8.22 -15.52 -2.25
N LEU A 45 -7.03 -15.18 -2.78
CA LEU A 45 -6.61 -13.81 -3.01
C LEU A 45 -7.00 -13.27 -4.40
N SER A 46 -7.64 -14.10 -5.23
CA SER A 46 -8.19 -13.68 -6.53
C SER A 46 -9.48 -12.89 -6.34
N ALA A 47 -9.93 -12.23 -7.42
CA ALA A 47 -11.21 -11.54 -7.45
C ALA A 47 -12.39 -12.47 -7.08
N GLN A 48 -12.28 -13.75 -7.41
CA GLN A 48 -13.29 -14.77 -7.14
C GLN A 48 -13.25 -15.28 -5.69
N GLY A 49 -12.14 -15.07 -5.00
CA GLY A 49 -11.92 -15.55 -3.63
C GLY A 49 -12.66 -14.76 -2.55
N SER A 50 -13.04 -13.51 -2.80
CA SER A 50 -13.81 -12.70 -1.85
C SER A 50 -14.49 -11.48 -2.48
N TYR A 51 -15.62 -11.04 -1.91
CA TYR A 51 -16.39 -9.86 -2.31
C TYR A 51 -15.59 -8.55 -2.34
N LEU A 52 -14.47 -8.44 -1.63
CA LEU A 52 -13.65 -7.21 -1.60
C LEU A 52 -12.28 -7.35 -2.29
N ALA A 53 -12.05 -8.45 -3.01
CA ALA A 53 -10.84 -8.61 -3.80
C ALA A 53 -10.94 -7.86 -5.13
N PRO A 54 -9.94 -7.04 -5.51
CA PRO A 54 -9.88 -6.41 -6.83
C PRO A 54 -9.72 -7.44 -7.96
N ALA A 55 -10.15 -7.07 -9.17
CA ALA A 55 -9.85 -7.84 -10.38
C ALA A 55 -8.33 -8.04 -10.58
N GLY A 56 -7.93 -9.17 -11.16
CA GLY A 56 -6.52 -9.55 -11.37
C GLY A 56 -5.61 -8.47 -11.96
N PRO A 57 -6.04 -7.68 -12.98
CA PRO A 57 -5.21 -6.60 -13.52
C PRO A 57 -4.81 -5.51 -12.51
N ALA A 58 -5.52 -5.39 -11.38
CA ALA A 58 -5.19 -4.43 -10.33
C ALA A 58 -3.77 -4.61 -9.79
N PHE A 59 -3.30 -5.87 -9.72
CA PHE A 59 -2.00 -6.24 -9.18
C PHE A 59 -0.81 -5.69 -9.99
N ALA A 60 -1.03 -5.19 -11.22
CA ALA A 60 0.00 -4.52 -12.01
C ALA A 60 0.60 -3.28 -11.31
N ILE A 61 -0.10 -2.69 -10.34
CA ILE A 61 0.44 -1.60 -9.52
C ILE A 61 1.67 -2.00 -8.71
N TRP A 62 1.83 -3.29 -8.36
CA TRP A 62 3.03 -3.78 -7.70
C TRP A 62 4.27 -3.56 -8.55
N SER A 63 4.19 -3.70 -9.89
CA SER A 63 5.31 -3.42 -10.77
C SER A 63 5.76 -1.95 -10.66
N VAL A 64 4.81 -1.01 -10.61
CA VAL A 64 5.10 0.42 -10.42
C VAL A 64 5.73 0.67 -9.04
N ILE A 65 5.19 0.05 -7.99
CA ILE A 65 5.73 0.16 -6.62
C ILE A 65 7.15 -0.41 -6.56
N TYR A 66 7.40 -1.60 -7.12
CA TYR A 66 8.71 -2.24 -7.09
C TYR A 66 9.76 -1.46 -7.88
N VAL A 67 9.42 -0.93 -9.07
CA VAL A 67 10.33 -0.02 -9.80
C VAL A 67 10.66 1.21 -8.95
N GLY A 68 9.66 1.80 -8.30
CA GLY A 68 9.86 2.92 -7.37
C GLY A 68 10.75 2.56 -6.18
N LEU A 69 10.55 1.39 -5.58
CA LEU A 69 11.33 0.90 -4.42
C LEU A 69 12.76 0.56 -4.81
N ILE A 70 13.00 0.05 -6.02
CA ILE A 70 14.35 -0.13 -6.59
C ILE A 70 15.01 1.24 -6.76
N GLY A 71 14.32 2.20 -7.38
CA GLY A 71 14.81 3.57 -7.55
C GLY A 71 15.17 4.23 -6.22
N TYR A 72 14.30 4.08 -5.21
CA TYR A 72 14.57 4.53 -3.84
C TYR A 72 15.80 3.83 -3.24
N THR A 73 15.93 2.51 -3.40
CA THR A 73 17.04 1.73 -2.84
C THR A 73 18.39 2.18 -3.41
N VAL A 74 18.45 2.46 -4.71
CA VAL A 74 19.64 3.01 -5.37
C VAL A 74 19.92 4.43 -4.87
N TRP A 75 18.89 5.29 -4.83
CA TRP A 75 19.05 6.68 -4.43
C TRP A 75 19.49 6.83 -2.97
N GLN A 76 18.85 6.11 -2.03
CA GLN A 76 19.19 6.18 -0.60
C GLN A 76 20.59 5.64 -0.30
N ALA A 77 21.15 4.79 -1.17
CA ALA A 77 22.51 4.25 -1.03
C ALA A 77 23.61 5.27 -1.40
N LEU A 78 23.26 6.37 -2.08
CA LEU A 78 24.22 7.40 -2.45
C LEU A 78 24.87 8.04 -1.20
N PRO A 79 26.16 8.41 -1.24
CA PRO A 79 26.83 9.06 -0.11
C PRO A 79 26.12 10.32 0.37
N SER A 80 25.52 11.09 -0.55
CA SER A 80 24.76 12.31 -0.25
C SER A 80 23.50 12.08 0.58
N GLN A 81 23.01 10.84 0.66
CA GLN A 81 21.80 10.48 1.43
C GLN A 81 22.14 9.87 2.81
N ARG A 82 23.41 9.69 3.16
CA ARG A 82 23.84 9.06 4.43
C ARG A 82 23.29 9.81 5.63
N GLU A 83 23.51 11.11 5.66
CA GLU A 83 23.12 12.00 6.76
C GLU A 83 21.89 12.84 6.43
N ASP A 84 21.15 12.50 5.38
CA ASP A 84 19.91 13.21 5.10
C ASP A 84 18.90 12.97 6.25
N PRO A 85 18.33 14.03 6.85
CA PRO A 85 17.46 13.91 8.00
C PRO A 85 16.18 13.10 7.74
N ARG A 86 15.63 13.12 6.51
CA ARG A 86 14.46 12.30 6.18
C ARG A 86 14.86 10.83 6.19
N GLN A 87 15.99 10.50 5.55
CA GLN A 87 16.53 9.15 5.52
C GLN A 87 16.85 8.59 6.91
N MET A 88 17.44 9.42 7.79
CA MET A 88 17.70 9.03 9.17
C MET A 88 16.41 8.74 9.95
N ARG A 89 15.33 9.47 9.64
CA ARG A 89 14.04 9.36 10.34
C ARG A 89 13.17 8.20 9.84
N THR A 90 13.27 7.86 8.56
CA THR A 90 12.38 6.87 7.90
C THR A 90 13.09 5.62 7.41
N GLY A 91 14.40 5.65 7.14
CA GLY A 91 15.09 4.55 6.44
C GLY A 91 14.96 3.18 7.12
N TRP A 92 14.99 3.11 8.45
CA TRP A 92 14.73 1.87 9.19
C TRP A 92 13.31 1.35 9.01
N TRP A 93 12.33 2.25 8.98
CA TRP A 93 10.94 1.91 8.71
C TRP A 93 10.75 1.45 7.26
N VAL A 94 11.46 2.07 6.32
CA VAL A 94 11.43 1.64 4.91
C VAL A 94 12.03 0.24 4.77
N ALA A 95 13.16 -0.04 5.42
CA ALA A 95 13.73 -1.38 5.44
C ALA A 95 12.76 -2.41 6.03
N LEU A 96 12.12 -2.08 7.17
CA LEU A 96 11.10 -2.94 7.77
C LEU A 96 9.89 -3.13 6.84
N SER A 97 9.48 -2.11 6.10
CA SER A 97 8.38 -2.22 5.12
C SER A 97 8.73 -3.17 3.97
N MET A 98 9.96 -3.13 3.45
CA MET A 98 10.43 -4.03 2.40
C MET A 98 10.55 -5.47 2.93
N LEU A 99 11.08 -5.63 4.15
CA LEU A 99 11.17 -6.93 4.82
C LEU A 99 9.77 -7.55 4.99
N LEU A 100 8.81 -6.79 5.54
CA LEU A 100 7.45 -7.26 5.74
C LEU A 100 6.73 -7.52 4.42
N ASN A 101 7.03 -6.76 3.36
CA ASN A 101 6.47 -7.00 2.03
C ASN A 101 6.99 -8.30 1.42
N GLY A 102 8.30 -8.58 1.53
CA GLY A 102 8.87 -9.88 1.16
C GLY A 102 8.30 -11.02 2.02
N LEU A 103 8.16 -10.79 3.33
CA LEU A 103 7.61 -11.79 4.25
C LEU A 103 6.15 -12.10 3.92
N TRP A 104 5.36 -11.09 3.52
CA TRP A 104 3.98 -11.30 3.08
C TRP A 104 3.90 -12.23 1.86
N LEU A 105 4.82 -12.10 0.91
CA LEU A 105 4.88 -13.01 -0.25
C LEU A 105 5.21 -14.44 0.19
N VAL A 106 6.15 -14.60 1.13
CA VAL A 106 6.49 -15.91 1.72
C VAL A 106 5.28 -16.50 2.47
N THR A 107 4.58 -15.70 3.28
CA THR A 107 3.43 -16.20 4.04
C THR A 107 2.24 -16.53 3.12
N ALA A 108 2.01 -15.76 2.07
CA ALA A 108 0.97 -16.05 1.08
C ALA A 108 1.27 -17.34 0.30
N GLN A 109 2.55 -17.61 0.00
CA GLN A 109 2.97 -18.81 -0.73
C GLN A 109 2.95 -20.09 0.12
N PHE A 110 3.48 -20.02 1.35
CA PHE A 110 3.85 -21.22 2.10
C PHE A 110 3.14 -21.39 3.44
N LEU A 111 2.41 -20.38 3.90
CA LEU A 111 1.76 -20.39 5.22
C LEU A 111 0.23 -20.25 5.07
N THR A 112 -0.42 -19.65 6.07
CA THR A 112 -1.89 -19.60 6.20
C THR A 112 -2.43 -18.18 6.02
N LEU A 113 -3.68 -18.06 5.56
CA LEU A 113 -4.38 -16.77 5.41
C LEU A 113 -4.39 -15.87 6.67
N PRO A 114 -4.62 -16.37 7.90
CA PRO A 114 -4.51 -15.53 9.09
C PRO A 114 -3.13 -14.86 9.24
N LEU A 115 -2.05 -15.57 8.85
CA LEU A 115 -0.70 -15.02 8.89
C LEU A 115 -0.49 -13.98 7.79
N THR A 116 -1.11 -14.12 6.61
CA THR A 116 -1.04 -13.06 5.59
C THR A 116 -1.72 -11.79 6.07
N VAL A 117 -2.87 -11.90 6.75
CA VAL A 117 -3.59 -10.78 7.38
C VAL A 117 -2.73 -10.09 8.45
N LEU A 118 -2.10 -10.86 9.34
CA LEU A 118 -1.24 -10.32 10.38
C LEU A 118 -0.04 -9.55 9.80
N VAL A 119 0.64 -10.15 8.82
CA VAL A 119 1.84 -9.53 8.21
C VAL A 119 1.46 -8.29 7.42
N ILE A 120 0.37 -8.32 6.64
CA ILE A 120 -0.04 -7.17 5.83
C ILE A 120 -0.58 -6.01 6.68
N ALA A 121 -1.27 -6.31 7.79
CA ALA A 121 -1.69 -5.30 8.75
C ALA A 121 -0.48 -4.64 9.45
N THR A 122 0.54 -5.44 9.77
CA THR A 122 1.81 -4.92 10.32
C THR A 122 2.53 -4.04 9.30
N LEU A 123 2.59 -4.47 8.03
CA LEU A 123 3.14 -3.66 6.93
C LEU A 123 2.39 -2.33 6.78
N LEU A 124 1.06 -2.36 6.82
CA LEU A 124 0.22 -1.16 6.73
C LEU A 124 0.54 -0.17 7.87
N ALA A 125 0.67 -0.66 9.11
CA ALA A 125 1.03 0.17 10.25
C ALA A 125 2.42 0.81 10.08
N VAL A 126 3.41 0.04 9.61
CA VAL A 126 4.76 0.53 9.31
C VAL A 126 4.72 1.62 8.23
N LEU A 127 3.94 1.42 7.16
CA LEU A 127 3.78 2.41 6.10
C LEU A 127 3.07 3.68 6.61
N ALA A 128 2.06 3.55 7.47
CA ALA A 128 1.43 4.69 8.12
C ALA A 128 2.44 5.51 8.93
N VAL A 129 3.32 4.85 9.70
CA VAL A 129 4.42 5.51 10.43
C VAL A 129 5.36 6.24 9.48
N ILE A 130 5.70 5.66 8.33
CA ILE A 130 6.52 6.34 7.30
C ILE A 130 5.83 7.62 6.82
N ILE A 131 4.56 7.53 6.41
CA ILE A 131 3.80 8.68 5.90
C ILE A 131 3.74 9.82 6.90
N VAL A 132 3.47 9.53 8.18
CA VAL A 132 3.44 10.53 9.26
C VAL A 132 4.84 11.12 9.50
N ARG A 133 5.89 10.29 9.48
CA ARG A 133 7.26 10.76 9.70
C ARG A 133 7.82 11.59 8.55
N LEU A 134 7.30 11.43 7.34
CA LEU A 134 7.72 12.18 6.15
C LEU A 134 7.24 13.64 6.15
N ASP A 135 6.35 14.05 7.05
CA ASP A 135 5.91 15.45 7.09
C ASP A 135 6.95 16.40 7.68
N THR A 136 7.88 15.89 8.50
CA THR A 136 8.95 16.68 9.10
C THR A 136 10.25 15.88 9.12
N PRO A 137 11.31 16.27 8.38
CA PRO A 137 11.42 17.49 7.57
C PRO A 137 10.75 17.40 6.18
N PRO A 138 10.43 18.55 5.55
CA PRO A 138 9.82 18.58 4.22
C PRO A 138 10.78 18.08 3.14
N ALA A 139 10.20 17.62 2.03
CA ALA A 139 10.95 17.06 0.91
C ALA A 139 11.90 18.06 0.24
N ARG A 140 13.12 17.59 -0.06
CA ARG A 140 14.20 18.33 -0.71
C ARG A 140 14.27 17.99 -2.19
N GLY A 141 13.73 18.88 -3.01
CA GLY A 141 13.73 18.71 -4.46
C GLY A 141 12.75 17.64 -4.95
N TRP A 142 12.81 17.37 -6.25
CA TRP A 142 11.81 16.53 -6.91
C TRP A 142 12.04 15.03 -6.66
N VAL A 143 13.30 14.57 -6.64
CA VAL A 143 13.66 13.15 -6.47
C VAL A 143 13.17 12.63 -5.14
N ASP A 144 13.39 13.39 -4.06
CA ASP A 144 12.92 13.08 -2.72
C ASP A 144 11.38 12.98 -2.67
N ARG A 145 10.68 13.94 -3.29
CA ARG A 145 9.21 13.89 -3.41
C ARG A 145 8.73 12.66 -4.18
N LEU A 146 9.39 12.30 -5.28
CA LEU A 146 9.01 11.12 -6.05
C LEU A 146 9.24 9.84 -5.24
N LEU A 147 10.47 9.63 -4.75
CA LEU A 147 10.92 8.35 -4.21
C LEU A 147 10.49 8.12 -2.75
N LEU A 148 10.38 9.16 -1.92
CA LEU A 148 9.86 9.02 -0.57
C LEU A 148 8.36 9.32 -0.49
N ASP A 149 7.91 10.47 -0.97
CA ASP A 149 6.48 10.82 -0.81
C ASP A 149 5.59 10.06 -1.80
N GLY A 150 6.04 9.90 -3.04
CA GLY A 150 5.31 9.22 -4.10
C GLY A 150 5.30 7.71 -3.91
N VAL A 151 6.47 7.06 -3.94
CA VAL A 151 6.57 5.59 -3.86
C VAL A 151 6.02 5.06 -2.54
N MET A 152 6.40 5.62 -1.39
CA MET A 152 5.85 5.15 -0.10
C MET A 152 4.35 5.45 0.00
N GLY A 153 3.89 6.54 -0.62
CA GLY A 153 2.48 6.87 -0.73
C GLY A 153 1.69 5.83 -1.53
N LEU A 154 2.17 5.48 -2.72
CA LEU A 154 1.58 4.43 -3.55
C LEU A 154 1.57 3.09 -2.81
N HIS A 155 2.68 2.74 -2.16
CA HIS A 155 2.81 1.52 -1.38
C HIS A 155 1.79 1.47 -0.24
N PHE A 156 1.67 2.55 0.54
CA PHE A 156 0.67 2.67 1.60
C PHE A 156 -0.77 2.55 1.08
N GLY A 157 -1.10 3.28 0.02
CA GLY A 157 -2.45 3.29 -0.56
C GLY A 157 -2.86 1.92 -1.11
N TRP A 158 -1.93 1.21 -1.75
CA TRP A 158 -2.17 -0.14 -2.26
C TRP A 158 -2.28 -1.17 -1.14
N VAL A 159 -1.37 -1.15 -0.16
CA VAL A 159 -1.39 -2.08 0.99
C VAL A 159 -2.67 -1.91 1.82
N THR A 160 -3.27 -0.72 1.84
CA THR A 160 -4.60 -0.50 2.45
C THR A 160 -5.66 -1.38 1.80
N ILE A 161 -5.73 -1.40 0.46
CA ILE A 161 -6.68 -2.26 -0.27
C ILE A 161 -6.30 -3.73 -0.15
N ALA A 162 -5.03 -4.06 -0.21
CA ALA A 162 -4.58 -5.44 -0.06
C ALA A 162 -4.90 -6.00 1.34
N THR A 163 -4.86 -5.18 2.39
CA THR A 163 -5.25 -5.58 3.75
C THR A 163 -6.73 -5.91 3.82
N VAL A 164 -7.58 -5.09 3.19
CA VAL A 164 -9.01 -5.36 3.05
C VAL A 164 -9.24 -6.68 2.30
N ALA A 165 -8.58 -6.90 1.17
CA ALA A 165 -8.71 -8.12 0.39
C ALA A 165 -8.27 -9.37 1.17
N ASN A 166 -7.11 -9.33 1.84
CA ASN A 166 -6.62 -10.46 2.64
C ASN A 166 -7.56 -10.78 3.81
N THR A 167 -8.08 -9.74 4.48
CA THR A 167 -9.00 -9.92 5.61
C THR A 167 -10.34 -10.48 5.14
N ALA A 168 -10.86 -9.97 4.01
CA ALA A 168 -12.08 -10.45 3.42
C ALA A 168 -11.95 -11.91 2.94
N ALA A 169 -10.82 -12.28 2.33
CA ALA A 169 -10.52 -13.66 1.96
C ALA A 169 -10.50 -14.59 3.17
N TRP A 170 -9.79 -14.22 4.24
CA TRP A 170 -9.74 -15.01 5.47
C TRP A 170 -11.13 -15.17 6.11
N LEU A 171 -11.90 -14.08 6.22
CA LEU A 171 -13.24 -14.12 6.79
C LEU A 171 -14.18 -14.96 5.94
N THR A 172 -14.12 -14.87 4.62
CA THR A 172 -14.97 -15.65 3.70
C THR A 172 -14.81 -17.15 3.92
N GLN A 173 -13.60 -17.62 4.28
CA GLN A 173 -13.35 -19.03 4.59
C GLN A 173 -13.69 -19.41 6.05
N SER A 174 -13.74 -18.44 6.97
CA SER A 174 -13.85 -18.69 8.41
C SER A 174 -15.27 -18.48 8.95
N VAL A 175 -16.11 -17.69 8.28
CA VAL A 175 -17.46 -17.36 8.71
C VAL A 175 -18.51 -18.31 8.13
N PRO A 176 -19.64 -18.55 8.82
CA PRO A 176 -20.70 -19.41 8.31
C PRO A 176 -21.29 -18.89 6.99
N GLY A 177 -21.65 -19.79 6.08
CA GLY A 177 -22.15 -19.43 4.73
C GLY A 177 -23.36 -18.48 4.69
N GLN A 178 -24.14 -18.38 5.78
CA GLN A 178 -25.22 -17.40 5.93
C GLN A 178 -24.75 -15.93 5.85
N TRP A 179 -23.47 -15.64 6.13
CA TRP A 179 -22.90 -14.29 5.99
C TRP A 179 -22.86 -13.82 4.53
N ALA A 180 -22.88 -14.74 3.56
CA ALA A 180 -22.99 -14.40 2.15
C ALA A 180 -24.32 -13.69 1.82
N GLN A 181 -25.38 -13.94 2.60
CA GLN A 181 -26.68 -13.27 2.43
C GLN A 181 -26.64 -11.79 2.80
N SER A 182 -25.63 -11.37 3.58
CA SER A 182 -25.41 -9.98 3.98
C SER A 182 -24.12 -9.41 3.38
N ALA A 183 -23.61 -10.00 2.29
CA ALA A 183 -22.37 -9.62 1.61
C ALA A 183 -22.30 -8.12 1.29
N ASP A 184 -23.37 -7.60 0.71
CA ASP A 184 -23.46 -6.19 0.35
C ASP A 184 -23.36 -5.28 1.57
N ALA A 185 -24.05 -5.61 2.66
CA ALA A 185 -24.09 -4.77 3.85
C ALA A 185 -22.70 -4.64 4.52
N TRP A 186 -22.01 -5.77 4.75
CA TRP A 186 -20.68 -5.70 5.37
C TRP A 186 -19.61 -5.20 4.37
N GLY A 187 -19.73 -5.52 3.09
CA GLY A 187 -18.84 -5.01 2.05
C GLY A 187 -18.89 -3.50 1.96
N ILE A 188 -20.10 -2.92 1.93
CA ILE A 188 -20.32 -1.47 1.95
C ILE A 188 -19.77 -0.85 3.24
N ALA A 189 -20.02 -1.46 4.40
CA ALA A 189 -19.50 -0.95 5.68
C ALA A 189 -17.97 -0.87 5.68
N VAL A 190 -17.28 -1.90 5.17
CA VAL A 190 -15.81 -1.89 5.04
C VAL A 190 -15.36 -0.79 4.08
N LEU A 191 -16.02 -0.63 2.93
CA LEU A 191 -15.67 0.43 1.97
C LEU A 191 -15.87 1.84 2.55
N VAL A 192 -16.88 2.05 3.39
CA VAL A 192 -17.08 3.32 4.12
C VAL A 192 -15.94 3.56 5.12
N VAL A 193 -15.48 2.53 5.83
CA VAL A 193 -14.31 2.66 6.72
C VAL A 193 -13.05 3.01 5.92
N VAL A 194 -12.85 2.37 4.76
CA VAL A 194 -11.75 2.70 3.83
C VAL A 194 -11.85 4.17 3.37
N LEU A 195 -13.04 4.64 2.99
CA LEU A 195 -13.28 6.04 2.64
C LEU A 195 -12.83 6.98 3.76
N VAL A 196 -13.30 6.75 4.99
CA VAL A 196 -13.01 7.62 6.12
C VAL A 196 -11.50 7.69 6.38
N ILE A 197 -10.82 6.54 6.45
CA ILE A 197 -9.38 6.49 6.74
C ILE A 197 -8.58 7.15 5.61
N ALA A 198 -8.85 6.79 4.36
CA ALA A 198 -8.11 7.29 3.21
C ALA A 198 -8.38 8.78 2.95
N ALA A 199 -9.63 9.23 3.08
CA ALA A 199 -9.99 10.65 2.94
C ALA A 199 -9.39 11.50 4.05
N LEU A 200 -9.44 11.05 5.32
CA LEU A 200 -8.78 11.76 6.42
C LEU A 200 -7.27 11.84 6.22
N SER A 201 -6.63 10.73 5.84
CA SER A 201 -5.20 10.71 5.54
C SER A 201 -4.85 11.69 4.40
N GLY A 202 -5.60 11.65 3.29
CA GLY A 202 -5.41 12.55 2.15
C GLY A 202 -5.64 14.02 2.51
N PHE A 203 -6.67 14.30 3.31
CA PHE A 203 -7.03 15.66 3.72
C PHE A 203 -6.03 16.26 4.72
N VAL A 204 -5.52 15.44 5.65
CA VAL A 204 -4.55 15.86 6.69
C VAL A 204 -3.15 16.02 6.10
N THR A 205 -2.69 15.02 5.34
CA THR A 205 -1.32 15.02 4.80
C THR A 205 -1.18 15.81 3.50
N GLY A 206 -2.27 15.99 2.76
CA GLY A 206 -2.29 16.57 1.41
C GLY A 206 -1.56 15.70 0.38
N ARG A 207 -1.31 14.41 0.69
CA ARG A 207 -0.57 13.50 -0.19
C ARG A 207 -1.51 12.80 -1.16
N ILE A 208 -1.25 13.00 -2.44
CA ILE A 208 -2.08 12.46 -3.53
C ILE A 208 -1.73 10.99 -3.82
N ALA A 209 -0.48 10.57 -3.63
CA ALA A 209 -0.03 9.22 -3.98
C ALA A 209 -0.80 8.09 -3.26
N PRO A 210 -1.08 8.14 -1.94
CA PRO A 210 -1.97 7.19 -1.29
C PRO A 210 -3.35 7.12 -1.94
N ALA A 211 -3.96 8.29 -2.18
CA ALA A 211 -5.29 8.39 -2.74
C ALA A 211 -5.38 7.78 -4.14
N LEU A 212 -4.35 7.97 -4.98
CA LEU A 212 -4.29 7.36 -6.31
C LEU A 212 -4.23 5.83 -6.23
N ALA A 213 -3.36 5.27 -5.39
CA ALA A 213 -3.22 3.82 -5.28
C ALA A 213 -4.45 3.15 -4.65
N THR A 214 -5.05 3.77 -3.62
CA THR A 214 -6.30 3.26 -3.04
C THR A 214 -7.44 3.32 -4.04
N SER A 215 -7.58 4.43 -4.77
CA SER A 215 -8.63 4.60 -5.78
C SER A 215 -8.45 3.66 -6.98
N TRP A 216 -7.21 3.37 -7.37
CA TRP A 216 -6.89 2.34 -8.37
C TRP A 216 -7.41 0.97 -7.94
N GLY A 217 -7.11 0.55 -6.70
CA GLY A 217 -7.59 -0.73 -6.17
C GLY A 217 -9.12 -0.81 -6.09
N LEU A 218 -9.77 0.28 -5.67
CA LEU A 218 -11.23 0.37 -5.62
C LEU A 218 -11.89 0.36 -7.01
N ALA A 219 -11.27 0.99 -8.01
CA ALA A 219 -11.78 0.95 -9.37
C ALA A 219 -11.75 -0.49 -9.92
N TRP A 220 -10.68 -1.24 -9.68
CA TRP A 220 -10.62 -2.65 -10.09
C TRP A 220 -11.48 -3.59 -9.23
N LEU A 221 -11.74 -3.23 -7.97
CA LEU A 221 -12.75 -3.90 -7.16
C LEU A 221 -14.13 -3.71 -7.80
N ALA A 222 -14.46 -2.48 -8.21
CA ALA A 222 -15.71 -2.20 -8.91
C ALA A 222 -15.85 -3.00 -10.20
N VAL A 223 -14.80 -3.03 -11.03
CA VAL A 223 -14.77 -3.89 -12.23
C VAL A 223 -15.06 -5.33 -11.84
N GLY A 224 -14.29 -5.91 -10.91
CA GLY A 224 -14.47 -7.31 -10.52
C GLY A 224 -15.82 -7.63 -9.88
N ARG A 225 -16.58 -6.65 -9.37
CA ARG A 225 -17.94 -6.85 -8.81
C ARG A 225 -19.06 -6.63 -9.80
N ILE A 226 -18.82 -5.83 -10.82
CA ILE A 226 -19.80 -5.57 -11.87
C ILE A 226 -19.65 -6.59 -13.00
N THR A 227 -18.42 -7.01 -13.33
CA THR A 227 -18.14 -7.86 -14.49
C THR A 227 -17.88 -9.33 -14.16
N ASP A 228 -17.48 -9.64 -12.93
CA ASP A 228 -17.07 -10.98 -12.51
C ASP A 228 -17.82 -11.46 -11.26
N GLN A 229 -17.62 -12.74 -10.92
CA GLN A 229 -18.15 -13.34 -9.71
C GLN A 229 -17.18 -13.19 -8.51
N PRO A 230 -17.69 -13.10 -7.27
CA PRO A 230 -19.10 -12.93 -6.94
C PRO A 230 -19.63 -11.55 -7.34
N HIS A 231 -20.73 -11.52 -8.08
CA HIS A 231 -21.31 -10.31 -8.64
C HIS A 231 -22.05 -9.50 -7.57
N SER A 232 -21.82 -8.19 -7.52
CA SER A 232 -22.54 -7.25 -6.64
C SER A 232 -22.44 -5.82 -7.17
N ASP A 233 -23.51 -5.33 -7.79
CA ASP A 233 -23.62 -3.94 -8.23
C ASP A 233 -23.52 -2.96 -7.04
N ALA A 234 -24.09 -3.32 -5.89
CA ALA A 234 -24.06 -2.48 -4.69
C ALA A 234 -22.63 -2.21 -4.20
N ILE A 235 -21.81 -3.26 -4.08
CA ILE A 235 -20.40 -3.13 -3.70
C ILE A 235 -19.62 -2.40 -4.80
N GLY A 236 -19.87 -2.73 -6.07
CA GLY A 236 -19.18 -2.11 -7.20
C GLY A 236 -19.41 -0.60 -7.30
N ILE A 237 -20.67 -0.16 -7.25
CA ILE A 237 -21.05 1.26 -7.27
C ILE A 237 -20.49 1.98 -6.04
N THR A 238 -20.56 1.36 -4.86
CA THR A 238 -20.00 1.93 -3.63
C THR A 238 -18.49 2.14 -3.76
N ALA A 239 -17.76 1.19 -4.33
CA ALA A 239 -16.32 1.32 -4.54
C ALA A 239 -15.97 2.48 -5.49
N ILE A 240 -16.76 2.71 -6.54
CA ILE A 240 -16.61 3.87 -7.44
C ILE A 240 -16.81 5.18 -6.67
N ILE A 241 -17.90 5.29 -5.90
CA ILE A 241 -18.21 6.49 -5.11
C ILE A 241 -17.09 6.77 -4.10
N VAL A 242 -16.63 5.73 -3.40
CA VAL A 242 -15.54 5.83 -2.42
C VAL A 242 -14.24 6.27 -3.10
N ALA A 243 -13.89 5.69 -4.25
CA ALA A 243 -12.70 6.11 -5.01
C ALA A 243 -12.77 7.60 -5.39
N GLY A 244 -13.91 8.06 -5.92
CA GLY A 244 -14.13 9.47 -6.23
C GLY A 244 -14.00 10.38 -5.00
N GLY A 245 -14.62 10.00 -3.88
CA GLY A 245 -14.56 10.75 -2.62
C GLY A 245 -13.13 10.87 -2.06
N ILE A 246 -12.34 9.80 -2.12
CA ILE A 246 -10.93 9.81 -1.69
C ILE A 246 -10.10 10.77 -2.54
N LEU A 247 -10.28 10.76 -3.86
CA LEU A 247 -9.57 11.68 -4.76
C LEU A 247 -9.94 13.14 -4.50
N VAL A 248 -11.24 13.44 -4.34
CA VAL A 248 -11.71 14.79 -4.02
C VAL A 248 -11.12 15.28 -2.69
N ALA A 249 -11.14 14.44 -1.65
CA ALA A 249 -10.58 14.79 -0.35
C ALA A 249 -9.06 15.04 -0.42
N ALA A 250 -8.32 14.24 -1.18
CA ALA A 250 -6.88 14.40 -1.37
C ALA A 250 -6.54 15.68 -2.15
N VAL A 251 -7.30 16.01 -3.20
CA VAL A 251 -7.15 17.26 -3.95
C VAL A 251 -7.45 18.46 -3.04
N ALA A 252 -8.55 18.43 -2.30
CA ALA A 252 -8.90 19.48 -1.35
C ALA A 252 -7.81 19.69 -0.28
N GLY A 253 -7.28 18.59 0.28
CA GLY A 253 -6.17 18.62 1.24
C GLY A 253 -4.90 19.22 0.65
N SER A 254 -4.53 18.83 -0.57
CA SER A 254 -3.37 19.35 -1.29
C SER A 254 -3.50 20.86 -1.55
N LEU A 255 -4.65 21.32 -2.05
CA LEU A 255 -4.92 22.75 -2.29
C LEU A 255 -4.89 23.56 -0.98
N ARG A 256 -5.48 23.04 0.10
CA ARG A 256 -5.42 23.68 1.42
C ARG A 256 -3.98 23.84 1.91
N ARG A 257 -3.14 22.82 1.73
CA ARG A 257 -1.72 22.86 2.11
C ARG A 257 -0.94 23.87 1.29
N GLN A 258 -1.20 23.97 -0.02
CA GLN A 258 -0.59 24.97 -0.89
C GLN A 258 -0.95 26.39 -0.46
N ARG A 259 -2.24 26.66 -0.19
CA ARG A 259 -2.71 27.97 0.27
C ARG A 259 -2.08 28.40 1.59
N ARG A 260 -1.96 27.48 2.56
CA ARG A 260 -1.27 27.76 3.84
C ARG A 260 0.20 28.15 3.62
N ARG A 261 0.92 27.38 2.79
CA ARG A 261 2.32 27.69 2.47
C ARG A 261 2.51 29.03 1.76
N ALA A 262 1.56 29.42 0.92
CA ALA A 262 1.58 30.73 0.26
C ALA A 262 1.33 31.88 1.24
N ALA A 263 0.45 31.69 2.23
CA ALA A 263 0.18 32.67 3.27
C ALA A 263 1.35 32.86 4.25
N ASP A 264 2.12 31.81 4.51
CA ASP A 264 3.26 31.83 5.43
C ASP A 264 4.59 32.26 4.76
N ALA A 265 4.60 32.55 3.46
CA ALA A 265 5.81 32.96 2.75
C ALA A 265 6.16 34.43 3.09
N PRO A 266 7.41 34.74 3.50
CA PRO A 266 7.81 36.11 3.78
C PRO A 266 7.69 36.97 2.50
N SER A 267 7.03 38.13 2.64
CA SER A 267 6.83 39.14 1.60
C SER A 267 8.11 39.83 1.16
#